data_AF-A0A944NVX3-F1
#
_entry.id   AF-A0A944NVX3-F1
#
_cell.length_a   1.000
_cell.length_b   1.000
_cell.length_c   1.000
_cell.angle_alpha   90.00
_cell.angle_beta   90.00
_cell.angle_gamma   90.00
#
_symmetry.space_group_name_H-M   'P 1'
#
loop_
_entity.id
_entity.type
_entity.pdbx_description
1 polymer ?
#
loop_
_entity_poly.entity_id
_entity_poly.type
_entity_poly.pdbx_seq_one_letter_code
_entity_poly.pdbx_strand_id
1 'polypeptide(L)' 'HLPDPWWHQGVANEHGVAHEPVDVFEQRVTEFREWLCQQHTHSLAVVGHGNLFKALIGRMLENCEVHIFESQQPE' A
#
# COMPACT_ATOMS: atom_id res chain seq x y z
N HIS A 1 -4.14 17.16 -7.98
CA HIS A 1 -5.16 16.24 -8.50
C HIS A 1 -4.46 14.94 -8.86
N LEU A 2 -5.07 13.79 -8.63
CA LEU A 2 -4.51 12.51 -9.10
C LEU A 2 -4.88 12.31 -10.57
N PRO A 3 -4.08 11.54 -11.34
CA PRO A 3 -4.43 11.19 -12.71
C PRO A 3 -5.72 10.36 -12.76
N ASP A 4 -6.40 10.37 -13.91
CA ASP A 4 -7.55 9.51 -14.18
C ASP A 4 -7.22 8.57 -15.36
N PRO A 5 -7.03 7.26 -15.11
CA PRO A 5 -7.17 6.57 -13.83
C PRO A 5 -5.98 6.79 -12.89
N TRP A 6 -6.22 6.75 -11.58
CA TRP A 6 -5.17 6.96 -10.56
C TRP A 6 -4.39 5.69 -10.20
N TRP A 7 -4.79 4.54 -10.75
CA TRP A 7 -4.15 3.23 -10.53
C TRP A 7 -3.23 2.83 -11.69
N HIS A 8 -2.58 1.67 -11.55
CA HIS A 8 -1.62 1.15 -12.54
C HIS A 8 -2.17 1.14 -13.97
N GLN A 9 -1.42 1.72 -14.90
CA GLN A 9 -1.72 1.72 -16.33
C GLN A 9 -0.83 0.71 -17.05
N GLY A 10 -1.42 -0.08 -17.94
CA GLY A 10 -0.74 -1.14 -18.67
C GLY A 10 -1.65 -1.82 -19.69
N VAL A 11 -1.24 -3.00 -20.18
CA VAL A 11 -2.07 -3.79 -21.10
C VAL A 11 -3.31 -4.29 -20.34
N ALA A 12 -4.48 -3.88 -20.83
CA ALA A 12 -5.76 -4.28 -20.24
C ALA A 12 -6.06 -5.77 -20.48
N ASN A 13 -6.65 -6.42 -19.48
CA ASN A 13 -7.25 -7.74 -19.61
C ASN A 13 -8.60 -7.67 -20.36
N GLU A 14 -9.29 -8.81 -20.48
CA GLU A 14 -10.61 -8.92 -21.13
C GLU A 14 -11.72 -8.06 -20.49
N HIS A 15 -11.49 -7.53 -19.28
CA HIS A 15 -12.40 -6.65 -18.55
C HIS A 15 -11.99 -5.18 -18.61
N GLY A 16 -10.96 -4.81 -19.38
CA GLY A 16 -10.49 -3.44 -19.48
C GLY A 16 -9.60 -2.98 -18.32
N VAL A 17 -9.13 -3.89 -17.47
CA VAL A 17 -8.31 -3.58 -16.29
C VAL A 17 -6.87 -4.02 -16.54
N ALA A 18 -5.92 -3.11 -16.36
CA ALA A 18 -4.50 -3.46 -16.46
C ALA A 18 -4.07 -4.32 -15.28
N HIS A 19 -3.35 -5.40 -15.55
CA HIS A 19 -2.73 -6.22 -14.51
C HIS A 19 -1.49 -5.51 -13.97
N GLU A 20 -1.47 -5.17 -12.68
CA GLU A 20 -0.31 -4.57 -12.02
C GLU A 20 0.81 -5.64 -11.82
N PRO A 21 2.01 -5.43 -12.37
CA PRO A 21 3.16 -6.30 -12.11
C PRO A 21 3.54 -6.30 -10.63
N VAL A 22 4.01 -7.45 -10.14
CA VAL A 22 4.32 -7.65 -8.71
C VAL A 22 5.43 -6.71 -8.24
N ASP A 23 6.48 -6.53 -9.04
CA ASP A 23 7.59 -5.62 -8.76
C ASP A 23 7.14 -4.16 -8.67
N VAL A 24 6.23 -3.74 -9.55
CA VAL A 24 5.64 -2.39 -9.50
C VAL A 24 4.80 -2.20 -8.23
N PHE A 25 4.01 -3.21 -7.86
CA PHE A 25 3.23 -3.20 -6.62
C PHE A 25 4.14 -3.13 -5.38
N GLU A 26 5.15 -3.99 -5.29
CA GLU A 26 6.08 -4.04 -4.15
C GLU A 26 6.89 -2.75 -4.01
N GLN A 27 7.31 -2.15 -5.12
CA GLN A 27 7.98 -0.84 -5.13
C GLN A 27 7.07 0.24 -4.56
N ARG A 28 5.80 0.30 -4.97
CA ARG A 28 4.82 1.27 -4.42
C ARG A 28 4.56 1.07 -2.93
N VAL A 29 4.51 -0.18 -2.46
CA VAL A 29 4.35 -0.46 -1.03
C VAL A 29 5.58 -0.03 -0.25
N THR A 30 6.78 -0.20 -0.81
CA THR A 30 8.05 0.25 -0.22
C THR A 30 8.07 1.77 -0.06
N GLU A 31 7.76 2.51 -1.13
CA GLU A 31 7.66 3.98 -1.11
C GLU A 31 6.60 4.46 -0.10
N PHE A 32 5.46 3.78 -0.03
CA PHE A 32 4.42 4.10 0.94
C PHE A 32 4.88 3.85 2.38
N ARG A 33 5.62 2.76 2.64
CA ARG A 33 6.20 2.47 3.96
C ARG A 33 7.19 3.54 4.38
N GLU A 34 8.05 3.98 3.48
CA GLU A 34 9.01 5.07 3.73
C GLU A 34 8.28 6.36 4.08
N TRP A 35 7.24 6.71 3.32
CA TRP A 35 6.40 7.87 3.61
C TRP A 35 5.70 7.76 4.97
N LEU A 36 5.16 6.58 5.33
CA LEU A 36 4.53 6.34 6.63
C LEU A 36 5.51 6.57 7.79
N CYS A 37 6.75 6.09 7.65
CA CYS A 37 7.78 6.28 8.68
C CYS A 37 8.19 7.74 8.90
N GLN A 38 7.92 8.63 7.93
CA GLN A 38 8.18 10.06 8.03
C GLN A 38 7.01 10.85 8.66
N GLN A 39 5.86 10.19 8.94
CA GLN A 39 4.71 10.85 9.55
C GLN A 39 4.89 10.88 11.08
N HIS A 40 5.03 12.08 11.66
CA HIS A 40 5.35 12.23 13.09
C HIS A 40 4.32 13.05 13.90
N THR A 41 3.33 13.65 13.23
CA THR A 41 2.56 14.73 13.87
C THR A 41 1.15 14.32 14.29
N HIS A 42 0.58 13.22 13.76
CA HIS A 42 -0.80 12.85 14.03
C HIS A 42 -1.03 11.33 14.04
N SER A 43 -2.03 10.90 14.82
CA SER A 43 -2.57 9.54 14.72
C SER A 43 -3.14 9.33 13.32
N LEU A 44 -2.56 8.38 12.58
CA LEU A 44 -2.96 8.02 11.23
C LEU A 44 -3.61 6.63 11.23
N ALA A 45 -4.77 6.51 10.58
CA ALA A 45 -5.38 5.23 10.27
C ALA A 45 -5.26 4.95 8.76
N VAL A 46 -4.72 3.79 8.40
CA VAL A 46 -4.65 3.31 7.02
C VAL A 46 -5.68 2.20 6.83
N VAL A 47 -6.61 2.40 5.90
CA VAL A 47 -7.61 1.41 5.51
C VAL A 47 -7.28 0.93 4.10
N GLY A 48 -7.19 -0.39 3.91
CA GLY A 48 -6.76 -0.98 2.65
C GLY A 48 -7.09 -2.46 2.55
N HIS A 49 -6.42 -3.16 1.65
CA HIS A 49 -6.69 -4.55 1.32
C HIS A 49 -5.62 -5.50 1.89
N GLY A 50 -5.96 -6.79 2.03
CA GLY A 50 -5.05 -7.81 2.58
C GLY A 50 -3.69 -7.90 1.89
N ASN A 51 -3.63 -7.78 0.55
CA ASN A 51 -2.36 -7.81 -0.19
C ASN A 51 -1.46 -6.62 0.14
N LEU A 52 -2.02 -5.42 0.32
CA LEU A 52 -1.26 -4.24 0.77
C LEU A 52 -0.64 -4.52 2.13
N PHE A 53 -1.43 -5.00 3.10
CA PHE A 53 -0.92 -5.28 4.44
C PHE A 53 0.08 -6.45 4.44
N LYS A 54 -0.12 -7.49 3.63
CA LYS A 54 0.85 -8.56 3.48
C LYS A 54 2.20 -8.04 3.01
N ALA A 55 2.24 -7.14 2.04
CA ALA A 55 3.48 -6.53 1.58
C ALA A 55 4.06 -5.51 2.58
N LEU A 56 3.20 -4.76 3.29
CA LEU A 56 3.63 -3.69 4.20
C LEU A 56 4.14 -4.20 5.56
N ILE A 57 3.48 -5.21 6.13
CA ILE A 57 3.72 -5.73 7.50
C ILE A 57 4.02 -7.23 7.54
N GLY A 58 4.15 -7.89 6.38
CA GLY A 58 4.56 -9.29 6.27
C GLY A 58 3.46 -10.33 6.52
N ARG A 59 2.21 -9.91 6.78
CA ARG A 59 1.07 -10.82 6.99
C ARG A 59 -0.24 -10.26 6.46
N MET A 60 -1.14 -11.15 6.05
CA MET A 60 -2.51 -10.77 5.69
C MET A 60 -3.29 -10.46 6.98
N LEU A 61 -4.03 -9.35 6.96
CA LEU A 61 -5.02 -9.05 8.00
C LEU A 61 -6.35 -9.72 7.65
N GLU A 62 -7.07 -10.18 8.67
CA GLU A 62 -8.47 -10.59 8.52
C GLU A 62 -9.38 -9.38 8.25
N ASN A 63 -10.57 -9.63 7.70
CA ASN A 63 -11.56 -8.57 7.49
C ASN A 63 -11.86 -7.86 8.82
N CYS A 64 -11.75 -6.53 8.81
CA CYS A 64 -11.93 -5.66 9.99
C CYS A 64 -10.90 -5.84 11.11
N GLU A 65 -9.81 -6.60 10.89
CA GLU A 65 -8.72 -6.67 11.86
C GLU A 65 -7.98 -5.34 11.96
N VAL A 66 -7.57 -4.96 13.18
CA VAL A 66 -6.78 -3.76 13.46
C VAL A 66 -5.37 -4.17 13.87
N HIS A 67 -4.37 -3.52 13.26
CA HIS A 67 -2.96 -3.69 13.59
C HIS A 67 -2.34 -2.33 13.93
N ILE A 68 -1.60 -2.27 15.03
CA ILE A 68 -0.80 -1.10 15.39
C ILE A 68 0.51 -1.17 14.63
N PHE A 69 0.72 -0.19 13.75
CA PHE A 69 1.96 -0.04 13.00
C PHE A 69 2.92 0.86 13.76
N GLU A 70 4.09 0.34 14.11
CA GLU A 70 5.16 1.10 14.74
C GLU A 70 6.19 1.53 13.69
N SER A 71 6.28 2.84 13.44
CA SER A 71 7.36 3.38 12.61
C SER A 71 8.67 3.28 13.41
N GLN A 72 9.62 2.46 12.95
CA GLN A 72 10.96 2.48 13.54
C GLN A 72 11.59 3.85 13.31
N GLN A 73 11.93 4.58 14.39
CA GLN A 73 12.77 5.76 14.27
C GLN A 73 14.21 5.30 13.99
N PRO A 74 14.97 5.96 13.10
CA PRO A 74 16.41 5.84 13.14
C PRO A 74 16.90 6.34 14.50
N GLU A 75 17.77 5.57 15.18
CA GLU A 75 18.50 6.01 16.38
C GLU A 75 19.37 7.25 16.12
#